data_AF-A0A2E6KJP6-F1
#
_entry.id   AF-A0A2E6KJP6-F1
#
_cell.length_a   1.000
_cell.length_b   1.000
_cell.length_c   1.000
_cell.angle_alpha   90.00
_cell.angle_beta   90.00
_cell.angle_gamma   90.00
#
_symmetry.space_group_name_H-M   'P 1'
#
loop_
_entity.id
_entity.type
_entity.pdbx_description
1 polymer ?
#
loop_
_entity_poly.entity_id
_entity_poly.type
_entity_poly.pdbx_seq_one_letter_code
_entity_poly.pdbx_strand_id
1 'polypeptide(L)'
;MTCLSIVTSRLHDISKHHDDSELLSLQYLFQIAQVQDCSIYKSTEEQLYVEAIRTLLLSPTASALLFSLSTQDIALKFSEIGEYASAFDWNKKIIHINHEFLNFTDKEVQASLLVYYLSHHARRAWQYSENFGGYIARSVTEFTQKFRDEEADASAVQIQIAHELKAMGKTSLWYLILDSFALDSAISYGEIRDKNLDQDAENKALRLAYAKWFEDFDYIAECDDRALIAQGLEGDESISKMRVF
;
A
#
# COMPACT_ATOMS: atom_id res chain seq x y z
N MET A 1 -31.21 -2.47 20.30
CA MET A 1 -29.73 -2.49 20.44
C MET A 1 -29.16 -2.48 19.03
N THR A 2 -28.71 -1.31 18.59
CA THR A 2 -28.27 -1.03 17.22
C THR A 2 -26.88 -1.60 16.98
N CYS A 3 -26.56 -2.05 15.75
CA CYS A 3 -25.24 -2.58 15.36
C CYS A 3 -24.05 -1.74 15.85
N LEU A 4 -24.25 -0.43 16.03
CA LEU A 4 -23.26 0.49 16.58
C LEU A 4 -22.72 0.07 17.96
N SER A 5 -23.56 -0.47 18.85
CA SER A 5 -23.14 -0.84 20.22
C SER A 5 -22.30 -2.12 20.29
N ILE A 6 -22.44 -2.98 19.28
CA ILE A 6 -21.66 -4.23 19.15
C ILE A 6 -20.30 -3.92 18.51
N VAL A 7 -20.26 -2.97 17.57
CA VAL A 7 -19.02 -2.49 16.95
C VAL A 7 -18.18 -1.71 17.98
N THR A 8 -18.78 -0.82 18.75
CA THR A 8 -18.04 -0.06 19.79
C THR A 8 -17.54 -0.94 20.93
N SER A 9 -18.27 -1.99 21.33
CA SER A 9 -17.78 -2.91 22.38
C SER A 9 -16.58 -3.75 21.89
N ARG A 10 -16.56 -4.15 20.61
CA ARG A 10 -15.43 -4.89 20.02
C ARG A 10 -14.20 -4.00 19.81
N LEU A 11 -14.38 -2.73 19.45
CA LEU A 11 -13.29 -1.75 19.35
C LEU A 11 -12.60 -1.49 20.71
N HIS A 12 -13.35 -1.55 21.82
CA HIS A 12 -12.84 -1.32 23.17
C HIS A 12 -12.04 -2.51 23.76
N ASP A 13 -12.22 -3.72 23.25
CA ASP A 13 -11.47 -4.91 23.70
C ASP A 13 -10.17 -5.11 22.91
N ILE A 14 -10.13 -4.70 21.63
CA ILE A 14 -8.89 -4.65 20.83
C ILE A 14 -7.91 -3.60 21.38
N SER A 15 -8.41 -2.60 22.09
CA SER A 15 -7.62 -1.44 22.54
C SER A 15 -6.77 -1.66 23.80
N LYS A 16 -6.80 -2.83 24.46
CA LYS A 16 -6.22 -3.04 25.81
C LYS A 16 -4.85 -3.71 25.88
N HIS A 17 -4.25 -4.02 24.74
CA HIS A 17 -2.88 -4.52 24.68
C HIS A 17 -2.12 -3.64 23.72
N HIS A 18 -0.97 -3.07 24.13
CA HIS A 18 0.23 -2.80 23.34
C HIS A 18 1.04 -1.64 23.96
N ASP A 19 2.35 -1.89 24.15
CA ASP A 19 3.36 -0.90 24.52
C ASP A 19 4.53 -1.03 23.52
N ASP A 20 5.10 0.13 23.16
CA ASP A 20 6.26 0.46 22.31
C ASP A 20 6.26 0.06 20.79
N SER A 21 5.93 1.04 19.94
CA SER A 21 5.67 1.00 18.47
C SER A 21 4.48 0.11 18.08
N GLU A 22 3.27 0.61 18.37
CA GLU A 22 2.01 -0.13 18.22
C GLU A 22 1.87 -0.71 16.81
N LEU A 23 1.87 -2.04 16.74
CA LEU A 23 1.42 -2.76 15.56
C LEU A 23 -0.09 -2.52 15.42
N LEU A 24 -0.50 -1.77 14.39
CA LEU A 24 -1.90 -1.40 14.19
C LEU A 24 -2.53 -2.31 13.15
N SER A 25 -3.56 -3.08 13.52
CA SER A 25 -4.24 -3.94 12.56
C SER A 25 -4.97 -3.09 11.51
N LEU A 26 -4.87 -3.48 10.24
CA LEU A 26 -5.57 -2.80 9.15
C LEU A 26 -7.09 -2.87 9.36
N GLN A 27 -7.59 -3.97 9.92
CA GLN A 27 -9.00 -4.13 10.27
C GLN A 27 -9.46 -3.04 11.25
N TYR A 28 -8.70 -2.81 12.32
CA TYR A 28 -8.99 -1.80 13.33
C TYR A 28 -9.02 -0.41 12.72
N LEU A 29 -7.97 -0.06 11.97
CA LEU A 29 -7.84 1.25 11.34
C LEU A 29 -8.93 1.50 10.29
N PHE A 30 -9.27 0.48 9.50
CA PHE A 30 -10.37 0.53 8.53
C PHE A 30 -11.73 0.78 9.20
N GLN A 31 -12.00 0.12 10.33
CA GLN A 31 -13.24 0.33 11.09
C GLN A 31 -13.31 1.75 11.65
N ILE A 32 -12.21 2.27 12.21
CA ILE A 32 -12.18 3.64 12.73
C ILE A 32 -12.32 4.66 11.60
N ALA A 33 -11.67 4.44 10.46
CA ALA A 33 -11.76 5.34 9.31
C ALA A 33 -13.20 5.53 8.81
N GLN A 34 -14.05 4.50 8.94
CA GLN A 34 -15.47 4.58 8.60
C GLN A 34 -16.31 5.36 9.61
N VAL A 35 -15.83 5.53 10.84
CA VAL A 35 -16.49 6.33 11.87
C VAL A 35 -16.01 7.78 11.75
N GLN A 36 -16.92 8.76 11.73
CA GLN A 36 -16.55 10.19 11.61
C GLN A 36 -16.02 10.82 12.91
N ASP A 37 -15.89 10.06 13.99
CA ASP A 37 -15.49 10.57 15.29
C ASP A 37 -13.97 10.53 15.46
N CYS A 38 -13.35 11.71 15.51
CA CYS A 38 -11.92 11.89 15.67
C CYS A 38 -11.45 11.82 17.14
N SER A 39 -12.34 11.63 18.12
CA SER A 39 -11.97 11.52 19.53
C SER A 39 -11.44 10.15 19.94
N ILE A 40 -11.46 9.19 19.01
CA ILE A 40 -11.14 7.77 19.26
C ILE A 40 -9.63 7.50 19.18
N TYR A 41 -8.83 8.44 18.63
CA TYR A 41 -7.41 8.21 18.38
C TYR A 41 -6.57 8.15 19.63
N LYS A 42 -5.67 7.16 19.69
CA LYS A 42 -4.73 6.99 20.80
C LYS A 42 -3.39 7.69 20.60
N SER A 43 -2.96 7.87 19.36
CA SER A 43 -1.65 8.42 19.02
C SER A 43 -1.70 9.27 17.74
N THR A 44 -0.65 10.07 17.52
CA THR A 44 -0.49 10.86 16.29
C THR A 44 -0.29 9.94 15.07
N GLU A 45 0.39 8.82 15.25
CA GLU A 45 0.62 7.81 14.22
C GLU A 45 -0.69 7.14 13.79
N GLU A 46 -1.52 6.74 14.75
CA GLU A 46 -2.84 6.18 14.48
C GLU A 46 -3.73 7.19 13.72
N GLN A 47 -3.68 8.47 14.12
CA GLN A 47 -4.38 9.54 13.43
C GLN A 47 -3.94 9.66 11.96
N LEU A 48 -2.63 9.56 11.68
CA LEU A 48 -2.11 9.62 10.31
C LEU A 48 -2.60 8.42 9.48
N TYR A 49 -2.52 7.21 10.03
CA TYR A 49 -3.03 6.01 9.37
C TYR A 49 -4.52 6.11 9.04
N VAL A 50 -5.33 6.57 10.00
CA VAL A 50 -6.76 6.74 9.79
C VAL A 50 -7.04 7.79 8.72
N GLU A 51 -6.34 8.93 8.71
CA GLU A 51 -6.53 9.96 7.69
C GLU A 51 -6.13 9.48 6.29
N ALA A 52 -5.02 8.72 6.19
CA ALA A 52 -4.62 8.11 4.94
C ALA A 52 -5.64 7.09 4.44
N ILE A 53 -6.15 6.22 5.32
CA ILE A 53 -7.19 5.24 4.98
C ILE A 53 -8.49 5.96 4.57
N ARG A 54 -8.91 7.01 5.29
CA ARG A 54 -10.09 7.82 4.90
C ARG A 54 -9.93 8.42 3.51
N THR A 55 -8.75 8.93 3.19
CA THR A 55 -8.45 9.44 1.86
C THR A 55 -8.55 8.32 0.83
N LEU A 56 -7.94 7.16 1.07
CA LEU A 56 -8.03 6.00 0.20
C LEU A 56 -9.46 5.49 0.00
N LEU A 57 -10.32 5.55 1.03
CA LEU A 57 -11.73 5.15 0.93
C LEU A 57 -12.55 5.99 -0.05
N LEU A 58 -12.06 7.16 -0.47
CA LEU A 58 -12.69 7.97 -1.52
C LEU A 58 -12.49 7.38 -2.93
N SER A 59 -11.46 6.54 -3.13
CA SER A 59 -11.23 5.80 -4.37
C SER A 59 -11.99 4.47 -4.32
N PRO A 60 -12.88 4.18 -5.29
CA PRO A 60 -13.57 2.89 -5.39
C PRO A 60 -12.60 1.71 -5.42
N THR A 61 -11.48 1.84 -6.14
CA THR A 61 -10.46 0.79 -6.25
C THR A 61 -9.77 0.53 -4.92
N ALA A 62 -9.28 1.58 -4.26
CA ALA A 62 -8.64 1.44 -2.95
C ALA A 62 -9.62 0.95 -1.87
N SER A 63 -10.87 1.41 -1.90
CA SER A 63 -11.92 0.96 -0.99
C SER A 63 -12.17 -0.55 -1.10
N ALA A 64 -12.27 -1.08 -2.32
CA ALA A 64 -12.43 -2.52 -2.56
C ALA A 64 -11.22 -3.33 -2.06
N LEU A 65 -10.00 -2.84 -2.30
CA LEU A 65 -8.77 -3.48 -1.82
C LEU A 65 -8.73 -3.49 -0.28
N LEU A 66 -8.92 -2.34 0.36
CA LEU A 66 -8.87 -2.23 1.82
C LEU A 66 -9.96 -3.07 2.49
N PHE A 67 -11.15 -3.15 1.90
CA PHE A 67 -12.21 -4.05 2.38
C PHE A 67 -11.76 -5.51 2.32
N SER A 68 -11.19 -5.95 1.20
CA SER A 68 -10.67 -7.32 1.04
C SER A 68 -9.56 -7.65 2.04
N LEU A 69 -8.67 -6.69 2.33
CA LEU A 69 -7.53 -6.89 3.22
C LEU A 69 -7.91 -6.81 4.70
N SER A 70 -8.99 -6.10 5.02
CA SER A 70 -9.48 -5.95 6.41
C SER A 70 -9.87 -7.28 7.06
N THR A 71 -10.01 -8.36 6.29
CA THR A 71 -10.32 -9.70 6.78
C THR A 71 -9.11 -10.64 6.80
N GLN A 72 -7.89 -10.15 6.54
CA GLN A 72 -6.70 -10.99 6.31
C GLN A 72 -5.60 -10.87 7.38
N ASP A 73 -5.92 -10.28 8.53
CA ASP A 73 -5.00 -10.05 9.66
C ASP A 73 -3.70 -9.32 9.28
N ILE A 74 -3.80 -8.39 8.33
CA ILE A 74 -2.69 -7.52 7.95
C ILE A 74 -2.54 -6.41 8.99
N ALA A 75 -1.30 -6.09 9.34
CA ALA A 75 -0.97 -5.00 10.23
C ALA A 75 -0.08 -3.95 9.57
N LEU A 76 -0.11 -2.74 10.10
CA LEU A 76 0.70 -1.60 9.70
C LEU A 76 1.65 -1.24 10.85
N LYS A 77 2.88 -0.86 10.51
CA LYS A 77 3.88 -0.43 11.48
C LYS A 77 4.79 0.64 10.91
N PHE A 78 4.99 1.71 11.68
CA PHE A 78 6.15 2.59 11.46
C PHE A 78 7.42 1.94 12.01
N SER A 79 8.47 1.88 11.19
CA SER A 79 9.71 1.19 11.55
C SER A 79 10.91 1.78 10.84
N GLU A 80 12.08 1.70 11.46
CA GLU A 80 13.37 1.87 10.77
C GLU A 80 13.60 0.68 9.86
N ILE A 81 13.58 0.89 8.55
CA ILE A 81 13.80 -0.16 7.54
C ILE A 81 14.96 0.20 6.59
N GLY A 82 15.95 0.95 7.09
CA GLY A 82 17.11 1.35 6.31
C GLY A 82 16.76 2.34 5.21
N GLU A 83 17.35 2.17 4.02
CA GLU A 83 17.15 3.06 2.87
C GLU A 83 15.77 2.90 2.21
N TYR A 84 15.00 1.89 2.61
CA TYR A 84 13.68 1.64 2.04
C TYR A 84 12.64 2.58 2.64
N ALA A 85 11.77 3.12 1.78
CA ALA A 85 10.67 3.97 2.24
C ALA A 85 9.49 3.16 2.81
N SER A 86 9.29 1.93 2.35
CA SER A 86 8.28 1.00 2.85
C SER A 86 8.60 -0.44 2.39
N ALA A 87 8.10 -1.42 3.12
CA ALA A 87 8.28 -2.84 2.82
C ALA A 87 7.07 -3.65 3.30
N PHE A 88 6.87 -4.85 2.76
CA PHE A 88 5.86 -5.77 3.27
C PHE A 88 6.53 -7.09 3.72
N ASP A 89 6.42 -7.37 5.02
CA ASP A 89 6.84 -8.65 5.61
C ASP A 89 5.72 -9.66 5.37
N TRP A 90 5.90 -10.47 4.33
CA TRP A 90 4.96 -11.50 3.88
C TRP A 90 4.63 -12.52 4.98
N ASN A 91 5.64 -12.94 5.73
CA ASN A 91 5.52 -13.97 6.77
C ASN A 91 4.73 -13.48 7.97
N LYS A 92 4.97 -12.22 8.37
CA LYS A 92 4.24 -11.60 9.49
C LYS A 92 2.97 -10.87 9.06
N LYS A 93 2.75 -10.71 7.76
CA LYS A 93 1.68 -9.90 7.15
C LYS A 93 1.70 -8.45 7.65
N ILE A 94 2.88 -7.85 7.71
CA ILE A 94 3.07 -6.48 8.21
C ILE A 94 3.52 -5.57 7.08
N ILE A 95 2.79 -4.47 6.84
CA ILE A 95 3.26 -3.36 6.02
C ILE A 95 4.10 -2.45 6.93
N HIS A 96 5.39 -2.42 6.64
CA HIS A 96 6.36 -1.53 7.24
C HIS A 96 6.43 -0.24 6.44
N ILE A 97 6.35 0.90 7.12
CA ILE A 97 6.53 2.21 6.50
C ILE A 97 7.63 2.92 7.27
N ASN A 98 8.60 3.49 6.55
CA ASN A 98 9.72 4.15 7.19
C ASN A 98 9.23 5.35 8.00
N HIS A 99 9.63 5.46 9.26
CA HIS A 99 9.19 6.58 10.10
C HIS A 99 9.81 7.92 9.67
N GLU A 100 10.83 7.94 8.81
CA GLU A 100 11.57 9.15 8.43
C GLU A 100 10.69 10.26 7.86
N PHE A 101 9.60 9.92 7.16
CA PHE A 101 8.69 10.94 6.66
C PHE A 101 7.87 11.62 7.79
N LEU A 102 7.82 11.05 9.00
CA LEU A 102 7.24 11.72 10.16
C LEU A 102 8.05 12.96 10.58
N ASN A 103 9.29 13.11 10.08
CA ASN A 103 10.11 14.30 10.30
C ASN A 103 9.66 15.51 9.47
N PHE A 104 8.80 15.33 8.44
CA PHE A 104 8.21 16.47 7.74
C PHE A 104 7.32 17.26 8.68
N THR A 105 7.45 18.59 8.71
CA THR A 105 6.64 19.43 9.61
C THR A 105 5.17 19.51 9.17
N ASP A 106 4.92 19.30 7.87
CA ASP A 106 3.60 19.39 7.28
C ASP A 106 2.85 18.05 7.36
N LYS A 107 1.77 18.02 8.14
CA LYS A 107 0.91 16.83 8.31
C LYS A 107 0.20 16.42 7.01
N GLU A 108 -0.08 17.35 6.12
CA GLU A 108 -0.70 17.03 4.82
C GLU A 108 0.29 16.29 3.92
N VAL A 109 1.57 16.68 3.96
CA VAL A 109 2.65 15.95 3.29
C VAL A 109 2.82 14.56 3.87
N GLN A 110 2.86 14.44 5.20
CA GLN A 110 2.92 13.13 5.89
C GLN A 110 1.77 12.20 5.46
N ALA A 111 0.53 12.70 5.50
CA ALA A 111 -0.64 11.93 5.10
C ALA A 111 -0.60 11.55 3.61
N SER A 112 -0.14 12.44 2.73
CA SER A 112 -0.03 12.17 1.29
C SER A 112 1.00 11.09 0.98
N LEU A 113 2.17 11.12 1.63
CA LEU A 113 3.19 10.07 1.52
C LEU A 113 2.66 8.74 2.05
N LEU A 114 1.90 8.77 3.15
CA LEU A 114 1.29 7.58 3.70
C LEU A 114 0.24 6.97 2.75
N VAL A 115 -0.59 7.80 2.11
CA VAL A 115 -1.51 7.39 1.04
C VAL A 115 -0.75 6.78 -0.14
N TYR A 116 0.39 7.36 -0.52
CA TYR A 116 1.27 6.82 -1.56
C TYR A 116 1.74 5.41 -1.21
N TYR A 117 2.38 5.20 -0.06
CA TYR A 117 2.88 3.87 0.31
C TYR A 117 1.76 2.85 0.52
N LEU A 118 0.67 3.24 1.19
CA LEU A 118 -0.43 2.33 1.49
C LEU A 118 -1.21 1.89 0.25
N SER A 119 -1.41 2.76 -0.75
CA SER A 119 -2.10 2.37 -1.98
C SER A 119 -1.33 1.29 -2.75
N HIS A 120 -0.01 1.42 -2.84
CA HIS A 120 0.85 0.43 -3.47
C HIS A 120 0.88 -0.89 -2.67
N HIS A 121 1.16 -0.80 -1.36
CA HIS A 121 1.27 -2.00 -0.51
C HIS A 121 -0.06 -2.71 -0.27
N ALA A 122 -1.20 -2.02 -0.32
CA ALA A 122 -2.50 -2.67 -0.29
C ALA A 122 -2.66 -3.61 -1.50
N ARG A 123 -2.28 -3.16 -2.70
CA ARG A 123 -2.34 -4.03 -3.87
C ARG A 123 -1.38 -5.23 -3.75
N ARG A 124 -0.16 -5.00 -3.26
CA ARG A 124 0.82 -6.06 -3.01
C ARG A 124 0.35 -7.11 -2.00
N ALA A 125 -0.17 -6.66 -0.86
CA ALA A 125 -0.71 -7.53 0.17
C ALA A 125 -1.89 -8.37 -0.38
N TRP A 126 -2.73 -7.76 -1.23
CA TRP A 126 -3.83 -8.47 -1.90
C TRP A 126 -3.32 -9.54 -2.86
N GLN A 127 -2.38 -9.21 -3.75
CA GLN A 127 -1.80 -10.17 -4.71
C GLN A 127 -1.23 -11.41 -4.01
N TYR A 128 -0.56 -11.20 -2.88
CA TYR A 128 -0.02 -12.28 -2.07
C TYR A 128 -1.08 -13.10 -1.35
N SER A 129 -2.12 -12.46 -0.83
CA SER A 129 -3.23 -13.19 -0.23
C SER A 129 -3.90 -14.17 -1.20
N GLU A 130 -3.92 -13.82 -2.49
CA GLU A 130 -4.46 -14.65 -3.56
C GLU A 130 -3.46 -15.73 -4.03
N ASN A 131 -2.15 -15.49 -3.89
CA ASN A 131 -1.10 -16.31 -4.52
C ASN A 131 -0.02 -16.85 -3.56
N PHE A 132 -0.25 -16.85 -2.24
CA PHE A 132 0.73 -17.24 -1.20
C PHE A 132 1.51 -18.52 -1.52
N GLY A 133 0.81 -19.57 -1.94
CA GLY A 133 1.41 -20.88 -2.25
C GLY A 133 2.27 -20.90 -3.54
N GLY A 134 2.21 -19.84 -4.35
CA GLY A 134 2.89 -19.76 -5.63
C GLY A 134 4.39 -19.47 -5.52
N TYR A 135 4.89 -18.89 -4.42
CA TYR A 135 6.28 -18.41 -4.32
C TYR A 135 7.28 -19.47 -3.89
N ILE A 136 6.86 -20.40 -3.02
CA ILE A 136 7.74 -21.31 -2.27
C ILE A 136 8.42 -22.38 -3.15
N ALA A 137 8.04 -22.52 -4.43
CA ALA A 137 8.54 -23.59 -5.33
C ALA A 137 9.19 -23.09 -6.64
N ARG A 138 9.55 -21.80 -6.73
CA ARG A 138 10.03 -21.21 -8.00
C ARG A 138 11.54 -21.14 -8.08
N SER A 139 12.07 -21.28 -9.30
CA SER A 139 13.45 -20.87 -9.59
C SER A 139 13.64 -19.37 -9.36
N VAL A 140 14.88 -18.92 -9.16
CA VAL A 140 15.22 -17.50 -9.00
C VAL A 140 14.65 -16.65 -10.14
N THR A 141 14.76 -17.14 -11.37
CA THR A 141 14.24 -16.45 -12.56
C THR A 141 12.72 -16.34 -12.55
N GLU A 142 11.99 -17.40 -12.22
CA GLU A 142 10.52 -17.39 -12.15
C GLU A 142 9.99 -16.55 -11.00
N PHE A 143 10.70 -16.53 -9.86
CA PHE A 143 10.38 -15.67 -8.73
C PHE A 143 10.55 -14.20 -9.14
N THR A 144 11.71 -13.85 -9.70
CA THR A 144 12.04 -12.48 -10.12
C THR A 144 11.06 -11.97 -11.16
N GLN A 145 10.74 -12.78 -12.19
CA GLN A 145 9.76 -12.39 -13.21
C GLN A 145 8.38 -12.13 -12.60
N LYS A 146 7.93 -12.99 -11.67
CA LYS A 146 6.65 -12.80 -11.01
C LYS A 146 6.63 -11.55 -10.14
N PHE A 147 7.72 -11.29 -9.43
CA PHE A 147 7.87 -10.11 -8.58
C PHE A 147 7.78 -8.83 -9.42
N ARG A 148 8.38 -8.80 -10.62
CA ARG A 148 8.20 -7.70 -11.58
C ARG A 148 6.74 -7.53 -12.01
N ASP A 149 6.09 -8.63 -12.41
CA ASP A 149 4.69 -8.57 -12.86
C ASP A 149 3.78 -8.02 -11.75
N GLU A 150 4.04 -8.38 -10.50
CA GLU A 150 3.29 -7.91 -9.34
C GLU A 150 3.57 -6.45 -9.00
N GLU A 151 4.83 -6.01 -9.10
CA GLU A 151 5.22 -4.61 -8.90
C GLU A 151 4.63 -3.71 -9.99
N ALA A 152 4.64 -4.17 -11.25
CA ALA A 152 4.03 -3.46 -12.38
C ALA A 152 2.51 -3.32 -12.19
N ASP A 153 1.83 -4.39 -11.76
CA ASP A 153 0.39 -4.36 -11.46
C ASP A 153 0.08 -3.48 -10.23
N ALA A 154 0.90 -3.52 -9.17
CA ALA A 154 0.76 -2.66 -8.00
C ALA A 154 0.91 -1.17 -8.36
N SER A 155 1.90 -0.84 -9.17
CA SER A 155 2.14 0.51 -9.68
C SER A 155 0.98 1.00 -10.56
N ALA A 156 0.51 0.18 -11.49
CA ALA A 156 -0.62 0.53 -12.36
C ALA A 156 -1.91 0.78 -11.56
N VAL A 157 -2.20 -0.06 -10.55
CA VAL A 157 -3.35 0.12 -9.66
C VAL A 157 -3.21 1.36 -8.79
N GLN A 158 -1.99 1.68 -8.31
CA GLN A 158 -1.72 2.91 -7.58
C GLN A 158 -2.02 4.16 -8.43
N ILE A 159 -1.62 4.16 -9.70
CA ILE A 159 -1.93 5.24 -10.66
C ILE A 159 -3.45 5.39 -10.84
N GLN A 160 -4.19 4.28 -10.97
CA GLN A 160 -5.64 4.32 -11.04
C GLN A 160 -6.25 4.92 -9.78
N ILE A 161 -5.82 4.51 -8.59
CA ILE A 161 -6.27 5.06 -7.30
C ILE A 161 -6.02 6.58 -7.28
N ALA A 162 -4.82 7.02 -7.69
CA ALA A 162 -4.48 8.44 -7.73
C ALA A 162 -5.35 9.25 -8.69
N HIS A 163 -5.70 8.70 -9.85
CA HIS A 163 -6.61 9.34 -10.79
C HIS A 163 -8.03 9.44 -10.24
N GLU A 164 -8.53 8.39 -9.57
CA GLU A 164 -9.83 8.40 -8.88
C GLU A 164 -9.86 9.44 -7.75
N LEU A 165 -8.81 9.51 -6.93
CA LEU A 165 -8.69 10.51 -5.87
C LEU A 165 -8.60 11.94 -6.43
N LYS A 166 -7.88 12.14 -7.54
CA LYS A 166 -7.82 13.42 -8.25
C LYS A 166 -9.21 13.87 -8.69
N ALA A 167 -10.05 12.97 -9.20
CA ALA A 167 -11.44 13.29 -9.56
C ALA A 167 -12.30 13.72 -8.36
N MET A 168 -11.93 13.31 -7.14
CA MET A 168 -12.54 13.73 -5.87
C MET A 168 -11.91 14.99 -5.27
N GLY A 169 -11.00 15.66 -6.01
CA GLY A 169 -10.29 16.85 -5.55
C GLY A 169 -9.06 16.58 -4.68
N LYS A 170 -8.68 15.31 -4.46
CA LYS A 170 -7.50 14.90 -3.71
C LYS A 170 -6.33 14.67 -4.67
N THR A 171 -5.58 15.74 -4.96
CA THR A 171 -4.56 15.73 -6.03
C THR A 171 -3.15 15.38 -5.56
N SER A 172 -2.87 15.38 -4.26
CA SER A 172 -1.51 15.19 -3.72
C SER A 172 -0.88 13.88 -4.14
N LEU A 173 -1.63 12.76 -4.11
CA LEU A 173 -1.12 11.47 -4.56
C LEU A 173 -0.73 11.49 -6.05
N TRP A 174 -1.53 12.15 -6.89
CA TRP A 174 -1.22 12.27 -8.32
C TRP A 174 0.10 12.99 -8.55
N TYR A 175 0.35 14.10 -7.84
CA TYR A 175 1.63 14.81 -7.97
C TYR A 175 2.82 14.03 -7.42
N LEU A 176 2.65 13.28 -6.32
CA LEU A 176 3.68 12.38 -5.82
C LEU A 176 4.06 11.30 -6.84
N ILE A 177 3.08 10.77 -7.59
CA ILE A 177 3.33 9.82 -8.67
C ILE A 177 4.04 10.48 -9.86
N LEU A 178 3.70 11.72 -10.19
CA LEU A 178 4.39 12.45 -11.26
C LEU A 178 5.84 12.83 -10.89
N ASP A 179 6.16 12.88 -9.61
CA ASP A 179 7.52 13.14 -9.10
C ASP A 179 8.31 11.84 -8.84
N SER A 180 7.78 10.68 -9.27
CA SER A 180 8.43 9.37 -9.09
C SER A 180 8.74 8.69 -10.43
N PHE A 181 9.37 7.52 -10.38
CA PHE A 181 9.64 6.67 -11.54
C PHE A 181 8.35 6.26 -12.30
N ALA A 182 7.18 6.42 -11.69
CA ALA A 182 5.90 6.11 -12.31
C ALA A 182 5.37 7.22 -13.25
N LEU A 183 6.10 8.33 -13.45
CA LEU A 183 5.70 9.49 -14.25
C LEU A 183 5.16 9.11 -15.64
N ASP A 184 5.93 8.37 -16.44
CA ASP A 184 5.56 8.04 -17.82
C ASP A 184 4.34 7.13 -17.90
N SER A 185 4.24 6.18 -16.96
CA SER A 185 3.08 5.31 -16.78
C SER A 185 1.84 6.11 -16.40
N ALA A 186 1.97 7.10 -15.51
CA ALA A 186 0.89 7.96 -15.07
C ALA A 186 0.40 8.92 -16.16
N ILE A 187 1.31 9.56 -16.91
CA ILE A 187 0.96 10.39 -18.06
C ILE A 187 0.19 9.56 -19.10
N SER A 188 0.72 8.39 -19.44
CA SER A 188 0.09 7.47 -20.41
C SER A 188 -1.30 7.03 -19.97
N TYR A 189 -1.48 6.71 -18.68
CA TYR A 189 -2.78 6.39 -18.10
C TYR A 189 -3.76 7.57 -18.22
N GLY A 190 -3.34 8.75 -17.75
CA GLY A 190 -4.18 9.95 -17.74
C GLY A 190 -4.63 10.36 -19.13
N GLU A 191 -3.73 10.31 -20.12
CA GLU A 191 -4.07 10.63 -21.51
C GLU A 191 -5.18 9.74 -22.08
N ILE A 192 -5.12 8.42 -21.83
CA ILE A 192 -6.16 7.51 -22.32
C ILE A 192 -7.46 7.74 -21.57
N ARG A 193 -7.38 7.86 -20.24
CA ARG A 193 -8.54 7.96 -19.36
C ARG A 193 -9.33 9.24 -19.60
N ASP A 194 -8.62 10.37 -19.76
CA ASP A 194 -9.24 11.68 -19.96
C ASP A 194 -9.85 11.84 -21.37
N LYS A 195 -9.31 11.12 -22.38
CA LYS A 195 -9.84 11.15 -23.77
C LYS A 195 -11.04 10.23 -23.99
N ASN A 196 -11.23 9.20 -23.16
CA ASN A 196 -12.16 8.10 -23.42
C ASN A 196 -12.98 7.68 -22.19
N LEU A 197 -13.71 8.62 -21.57
CA LEU A 197 -14.51 8.36 -20.37
C LEU A 197 -15.49 7.18 -20.53
N ASP A 198 -16.10 7.03 -21.73
CA ASP A 198 -17.10 5.99 -22.01
C ASP A 198 -16.50 4.67 -22.56
N GLN A 199 -15.21 4.63 -22.90
CA GLN A 199 -14.59 3.50 -23.64
C GLN A 199 -13.48 2.77 -22.89
N ASP A 200 -13.18 3.12 -21.64
CA ASP A 200 -12.27 2.31 -20.81
C ASP A 200 -12.90 1.01 -20.30
N ALA A 201 -13.98 0.55 -20.96
CA ALA A 201 -14.72 -0.68 -20.65
C ALA A 201 -13.84 -1.94 -20.63
N GLU A 202 -12.60 -1.87 -21.11
CA GLU A 202 -11.63 -2.97 -21.09
C GLU A 202 -10.34 -2.65 -20.31
N ASN A 203 -10.33 -1.72 -19.35
CA ASN A 203 -9.13 -1.39 -18.57
C ASN A 203 -7.92 -1.05 -19.46
N LYS A 204 -8.12 -0.34 -20.56
CA LYS A 204 -7.07 -0.04 -21.55
C LYS A 204 -6.02 0.89 -20.95
N ALA A 205 -6.45 1.88 -20.17
CA ALA A 205 -5.52 2.78 -19.49
C ALA A 205 -4.63 2.02 -18.50
N LEU A 206 -5.22 1.12 -17.71
CA LEU A 206 -4.49 0.29 -16.75
C LEU A 206 -3.49 -0.65 -17.43
N ARG A 207 -3.90 -1.32 -18.52
CA ARG A 207 -3.00 -2.18 -19.32
C ARG A 207 -1.83 -1.40 -19.92
N LEU A 208 -2.04 -0.15 -20.34
CA LEU A 208 -0.96 0.69 -20.83
C LEU A 208 0.00 1.11 -19.71
N ALA A 209 -0.52 1.51 -18.54
CA ALA A 209 0.33 1.83 -17.39
C ALA A 209 1.19 0.63 -16.97
N TYR A 210 0.60 -0.56 -16.93
CA TYR A 210 1.32 -1.82 -16.68
C TYR A 210 2.43 -2.04 -17.72
N ALA A 211 2.13 -1.88 -19.02
CA ALA A 211 3.13 -2.08 -20.07
C ALA A 211 4.26 -1.04 -20.01
N LYS A 212 3.93 0.21 -19.69
CA LYS A 212 4.89 1.32 -19.56
C LYS A 212 5.89 1.12 -18.43
N TRP A 213 5.47 0.47 -17.34
CA TRP A 213 6.37 0.09 -16.24
C TRP A 213 7.59 -0.70 -16.74
N PHE A 214 7.43 -1.57 -17.75
CA PHE A 214 8.52 -2.38 -18.30
C PHE A 214 9.48 -1.62 -19.24
N GLU A 215 9.22 -0.34 -19.52
CA GLU A 215 10.10 0.49 -20.33
C GLU A 215 11.20 1.20 -19.50
N ASP A 216 11.06 1.22 -18.17
CA ASP A 216 12.04 1.81 -17.24
C ASP A 216 13.05 0.75 -16.75
N PHE A 217 14.24 0.74 -17.37
CA PHE A 217 15.28 -0.24 -17.06
C PHE A 217 15.87 -0.09 -15.66
N ASP A 218 15.99 1.14 -15.16
CA ASP A 218 16.59 1.38 -13.84
C ASP A 218 15.63 0.88 -12.76
N TYR A 219 14.34 1.15 -12.92
CA TYR A 219 13.34 0.65 -11.97
C TYR A 219 13.16 -0.88 -12.02
N ILE A 220 13.29 -1.50 -13.20
CA ILE A 220 13.33 -2.97 -13.31
C ILE A 220 14.53 -3.54 -12.54
N ALA A 221 15.71 -2.93 -12.68
CA ALA A 221 16.92 -3.39 -11.99
C ALA A 221 16.76 -3.29 -10.46
N GLU A 222 16.21 -2.19 -9.94
CA GLU A 222 15.89 -2.08 -8.51
C GLU A 222 14.87 -3.13 -8.05
N CYS A 223 13.87 -3.41 -8.88
CA CYS A 223 12.86 -4.44 -8.61
C CYS A 223 13.49 -5.83 -8.52
N ASP A 224 14.46 -6.14 -9.40
CA ASP A 224 15.22 -7.37 -9.38
C ASP A 224 16.06 -7.52 -8.11
N ASP A 225 16.76 -6.47 -7.71
CA ASP A 225 17.56 -6.48 -6.49
C ASP A 225 16.67 -6.74 -5.26
N ARG A 226 15.50 -6.09 -5.19
CA ARG A 226 14.50 -6.36 -4.14
C ARG A 226 13.99 -7.80 -4.17
N ALA A 227 13.76 -8.37 -5.36
CA ALA A 227 13.30 -9.74 -5.50
C ALA A 227 14.36 -10.74 -5.01
N LEU A 228 15.63 -10.54 -5.37
CA LEU A 228 16.73 -11.39 -4.92
C LEU A 228 16.92 -11.34 -3.41
N ILE A 229 16.78 -10.15 -2.80
CA ILE A 229 16.83 -9.98 -1.35
C ILE A 229 15.66 -10.74 -0.70
N ALA A 230 14.44 -10.57 -1.20
CA ALA A 230 13.25 -11.23 -0.66
C ALA A 230 13.38 -12.76 -0.70
N GLN A 231 13.85 -13.31 -1.81
CA GLN A 231 14.06 -14.76 -1.96
C GLN A 231 15.20 -15.28 -1.07
N GLY A 232 16.28 -14.50 -0.90
CA GLY A 232 17.39 -14.85 -0.01
C GLY A 232 17.01 -14.91 1.47
N LEU A 233 15.98 -14.17 1.89
CA LEU A 233 15.45 -14.14 3.25
C LEU A 233 14.51 -15.30 3.58
N GLU A 234 13.92 -15.97 2.58
CA GLU A 234 13.05 -17.14 2.80
C GLU A 234 13.83 -18.40 3.24
N GLY A 235 15.17 -18.38 3.18
CA GLY A 235 16.03 -19.52 3.54
C GLY A 235 16.63 -19.50 4.95
N ASP A 236 16.48 -18.41 5.73
CA ASP A 236 17.14 -18.26 7.03
C ASP A 236 16.11 -17.81 8.09
N GLU A 237 15.72 -18.71 9.01
CA GLU A 237 14.77 -18.49 10.12
C GLU A 237 15.27 -17.47 11.19
N SER A 238 16.08 -16.48 10.80
CA SER A 238 16.56 -15.44 11.71
C SER A 238 16.33 -14.04 11.15
N ILE A 239 15.10 -13.53 11.35
CA ILE A 239 14.77 -12.09 11.28
C ILE A 239 15.42 -11.32 12.46
N SER A 240 16.65 -11.68 12.81
CA SER A 240 17.59 -10.91 13.63
C SER A 240 18.81 -10.46 12.84
N LYS A 241 18.86 -10.73 11.54
CA LYS A 241 19.90 -10.25 10.61
C LYS A 241 19.28 -9.70 9.33
N MET A 242 18.49 -8.63 9.43
CA MET A 242 18.27 -7.77 8.26
C MET A 242 19.64 -7.19 7.87
N ARG A 243 20.26 -7.72 6.80
CA ARG A 243 21.31 -6.98 6.12
C ARG A 243 20.65 -5.95 5.23
N VAL A 244 20.59 -4.76 5.81
CA VAL A 244 20.44 -3.47 5.17
C VAL A 244 21.49 -3.33 4.07
N PHE A 245 21.02 -3.07 2.85
CA PHE A 245 21.55 -2.02 1.97
C PHE A 245 20.30 -1.29 1.48
#